data_AF-A0A554VB05-F1
#
_entry.id   AF-A0A554VB05-F1
#
_cell.length_a   1.000
_cell.length_b   1.000
_cell.length_c   1.000
_cell.angle_alpha   90.00
_cell.angle_beta   90.00
_cell.angle_gamma   90.00
#
_symmetry.space_group_name_H-M   'P 1'
#
loop_
_entity.id
_entity.type
_entity.pdbx_description
1 polymer ?
#
loop_
_entity_poly.entity_id
_entity_poly.type
_entity_poly.pdbx_seq_one_letter_code
_entity_poly.pdbx_strand_id
1 'polypeptide(L)'
;MCICIIIYALFSSLALKKYCAHITFRWKKTTTLPLFISIGLLGYLIFSISDLVLELLPNTIPYIVSTILTLLLYAGISYYIYVSDTYSHGVKLIISAFLCQFVVGFTVINELFLLNNFCTFFIVSAHILGIYIFMKFLVEQDPTTIQDSIKKHLL
;
A
#
# COMPACT_ATOMS: atom_id res chain seq x y z
N MET A 1 4.59 -17.34 5.23
CA MET A 1 3.78 -16.23 4.70
C MET A 1 4.34 -14.85 5.07
N CYS A 2 4.49 -14.52 6.36
CA CYS A 2 4.91 -13.17 6.81
C CYS A 2 6.21 -12.65 6.18
N ILE A 3 7.23 -13.51 6.03
CA ILE A 3 8.51 -13.14 5.40
C ILE A 3 8.31 -12.68 3.95
N CYS A 4 7.46 -13.35 3.17
CA CYS A 4 7.18 -12.97 1.79
C CYS A 4 6.48 -11.61 1.70
N ILE A 5 5.55 -11.34 2.62
CA ILE A 5 4.83 -10.05 2.70
C ILE A 5 5.81 -8.92 3.04
N ILE A 6 6.70 -9.15 4.01
CA ILE A 6 7.75 -8.20 4.40
C ILE A 6 8.64 -7.88 3.21
N ILE A 7 9.12 -8.90 2.51
CA ILE A 7 9.95 -8.73 1.31
C ILE A 7 9.19 -7.92 0.25
N TYR A 8 7.97 -8.31 -0.07
CA TYR A 8 7.13 -7.62 -1.05
C TYR A 8 6.92 -6.13 -0.70
N ALA A 9 6.55 -5.83 0.54
CA ALA A 9 6.32 -4.47 1.00
C ALA A 9 7.61 -3.63 0.98
N LEU A 10 8.74 -4.21 1.37
CA LEU A 10 10.05 -3.55 1.30
C LEU A 10 10.46 -3.24 -0.14
N PHE A 11 10.37 -4.21 -1.06
CA PHE A 11 10.69 -3.97 -2.47
C PHE A 11 9.77 -2.93 -3.11
N SER A 12 8.48 -2.98 -2.82
CA SER A 12 7.50 -1.98 -3.30
C SER A 12 7.82 -0.58 -2.78
N SER A 13 8.24 -0.48 -1.52
CA SER A 13 8.68 0.77 -0.90
C SER A 13 10.00 1.29 -1.51
N LEU A 14 10.95 0.40 -1.79
CA LEU A 14 12.21 0.75 -2.44
C LEU A 14 12.00 1.23 -3.88
N ALA A 15 11.08 0.62 -4.62
CA ALA A 15 10.71 1.07 -5.97
C ALA A 15 10.20 2.53 -5.96
N LEU A 16 9.49 2.93 -4.91
CA LEU A 16 8.97 4.28 -4.71
C LEU A 16 10.01 5.29 -4.21
N LYS A 17 11.17 4.84 -3.72
CA LYS A 17 12.23 5.73 -3.18
C LYS A 17 12.64 6.82 -4.18
N LYS A 18 12.78 6.46 -5.46
CA LYS A 18 13.13 7.43 -6.52
C LYS A 18 12.06 8.51 -6.65
N TYR A 19 10.79 8.13 -6.59
CA TYR A 19 9.66 9.05 -6.71
C TYR A 19 9.64 10.08 -5.58
N CYS A 20 10.04 9.68 -4.36
CA CYS A 20 10.14 10.57 -3.21
C CYS A 20 11.26 11.61 -3.32
N ALA A 21 12.39 11.28 -3.97
CA ALA A 21 13.52 12.19 -4.08
C ALA A 21 13.22 13.45 -4.92
N HIS A 22 12.23 13.38 -5.80
CA HIS A 22 11.84 14.46 -6.71
C HIS A 22 10.63 15.27 -6.22
N ILE A 23 10.16 15.03 -5.00
CA ILE A 23 9.00 15.73 -4.44
C ILE A 23 9.42 17.10 -3.89
N THR A 24 8.89 18.17 -4.52
CA THR A 24 8.82 19.50 -3.88
C THR A 24 7.57 19.58 -3.03
N PHE A 25 7.75 19.52 -1.72
CA PHE A 25 6.67 19.45 -0.74
C PHE A 25 5.76 20.68 -0.79
N ARG A 26 4.49 20.51 -1.23
CA ARG A 26 3.44 21.52 -1.12
C ARG A 26 2.16 20.88 -0.59
N TRP A 27 1.79 21.20 0.66
CA TRP A 27 0.48 20.86 1.21
C TRP A 27 -0.60 21.68 0.50
N LYS A 28 -1.11 21.16 -0.62
CA LYS A 28 -2.22 21.80 -1.33
C LYS A 28 -3.47 20.93 -1.42
N LYS A 29 -3.33 19.61 -1.28
CA LYS A 29 -4.43 18.68 -1.49
C LYS A 29 -5.18 18.40 -0.20
N THR A 30 -6.44 18.80 -0.17
CA THR A 30 -7.39 18.45 0.90
C THR A 30 -7.71 16.96 0.80
N THR A 31 -7.41 16.21 1.85
CA THR A 31 -7.83 14.80 1.99
C THR A 31 -9.35 14.71 1.87
N THR A 32 -9.83 13.95 0.89
CA THR A 32 -11.27 13.78 0.66
C THR A 32 -11.88 12.88 1.74
N LEU A 33 -13.12 13.14 2.15
CA LEU A 33 -13.84 12.39 3.19
C LEU A 33 -13.84 10.84 2.99
N PRO A 34 -13.97 10.29 1.77
CA PRO A 34 -13.84 8.84 1.54
C PRO A 34 -12.49 8.26 1.98
N LEU A 35 -11.42 9.05 1.87
CA LEU A 35 -10.06 8.63 2.20
C LEU A 35 -9.91 8.45 3.72
N PHE A 36 -10.53 9.32 4.52
CA PHE A 36 -10.60 9.16 5.98
C PHE A 36 -11.38 7.90 6.38
N ILE A 37 -12.51 7.64 5.73
CA ILE A 37 -13.30 6.42 5.97
C ILE A 37 -12.46 5.18 5.64
N SER A 38 -11.75 5.18 4.51
CA SER A 38 -10.87 4.07 4.13
C SER A 38 -9.73 3.85 5.13
N ILE A 39 -9.07 4.92 5.59
CA ILE A 39 -8.01 4.81 6.61
C ILE A 39 -8.58 4.25 7.91
N GLY A 40 -9.74 4.73 8.36
CA GLY A 40 -10.40 4.24 9.58
C GLY A 40 -10.78 2.75 9.48
N LEU A 41 -11.39 2.35 8.36
CA LEU A 41 -11.77 0.96 8.10
C LEU A 41 -10.54 0.04 8.07
N LEU A 42 -9.45 0.51 7.46
CA LEU A 42 -8.22 -0.25 7.39
C LEU A 42 -7.52 -0.35 8.75
N GLY A 43 -7.51 0.74 9.52
CA GLY A 43 -7.01 0.73 10.89
C GLY A 43 -7.77 -0.27 11.76
N TYR A 44 -9.09 -0.29 11.63
CA TYR A 44 -9.94 -1.28 12.28
C TYR A 44 -9.61 -2.71 11.84
N LEU A 45 -9.46 -2.93 10.53
CA LEU A 45 -9.08 -4.25 9.99
C LEU A 45 -7.75 -4.73 10.56
N ILE A 46 -6.73 -3.87 10.61
CA ILE A 46 -5.42 -4.19 11.19
C ILE A 46 -5.57 -4.55 12.67
N PHE A 47 -6.37 -3.79 13.42
CA PHE A 47 -6.63 -4.06 14.83
C PHE A 47 -7.30 -5.42 15.03
N SER A 48 -8.42 -5.67 14.35
CA SER A 48 -9.17 -6.92 14.46
C SER A 48 -8.35 -8.16 14.09
N ILE A 49 -7.51 -8.06 13.05
CA ILE A 49 -6.65 -9.18 12.65
C ILE A 49 -5.52 -9.38 13.65
N SER A 50 -4.93 -8.29 14.15
CA SER A 50 -3.87 -8.39 15.15
C SER A 50 -4.37 -9.08 16.40
N ASP A 51 -5.52 -8.66 16.92
CA ASP A 51 -6.16 -9.27 18.10
C ASP A 51 -6.37 -10.78 17.89
N LEU A 52 -6.94 -11.15 16.74
CA LEU A 52 -7.23 -12.54 16.36
C LEU A 52 -5.97 -13.41 16.24
N VAL A 53 -4.90 -12.90 15.63
CA VAL A 53 -3.67 -13.67 15.41
C VAL A 53 -2.85 -13.75 16.70
N LEU A 54 -2.87 -12.72 17.54
CA LEU A 54 -2.16 -12.70 18.83
C LEU A 54 -2.71 -13.76 19.79
N GLU A 55 -4.03 -13.96 19.81
CA GLU A 55 -4.65 -15.03 20.61
C GLU A 55 -4.27 -16.43 20.10
N LEU A 56 -4.16 -16.61 18.78
CA LEU A 56 -3.94 -17.92 18.17
C LEU A 56 -2.47 -18.34 18.10
N LEU A 57 -1.54 -17.39 17.91
CA LEU A 57 -0.12 -17.66 17.59
C LEU A 57 0.84 -16.74 18.38
N PRO A 58 0.92 -16.88 19.72
CA PRO A 58 1.71 -15.99 20.57
C PRO A 58 3.24 -16.08 20.34
N ASN A 59 3.74 -17.18 19.76
CA ASN A 59 5.16 -17.31 19.44
C ASN A 59 5.56 -16.57 18.15
N THR A 60 4.59 -16.05 17.37
CA THR A 60 4.83 -15.42 16.06
C THR A 60 4.68 -13.89 16.10
N ILE A 61 4.43 -13.32 17.29
CA ILE A 61 4.30 -11.87 17.56
C ILE A 61 5.34 -11.00 16.83
N PRO A 62 6.67 -11.25 16.93
CA PRO A 62 7.65 -10.36 16.31
C PRO A 62 7.52 -10.30 14.79
N TYR A 63 7.11 -11.39 14.14
CA TYR A 63 6.90 -11.44 12.70
C TYR A 63 5.65 -10.68 12.28
N ILE A 64 4.59 -10.73 13.09
CA ILE A 64 3.33 -10.01 12.85
C ILE A 64 3.57 -8.51 12.97
N VAL A 65 4.23 -8.07 14.06
CA VAL A 65 4.58 -6.67 14.27
C VAL A 65 5.45 -6.13 13.13
N SER A 66 6.45 -6.91 12.69
CA SER A 66 7.30 -6.54 11.54
C SER A 66 6.49 -6.43 10.24
N THR A 67 5.51 -7.31 10.03
CA THR A 67 4.62 -7.26 8.86
C THR A 67 3.75 -6.01 8.87
N ILE A 68 3.16 -5.66 10.02
CA ILE A 68 2.34 -4.46 10.17
C ILE A 68 3.18 -3.21 9.92
N LEU A 69 4.38 -3.14 10.50
CA LEU A 69 5.28 -2.00 10.35
C LEU A 69 5.70 -1.78 8.89
N THR A 70 6.02 -2.85 8.16
CA THR A 70 6.42 -2.76 6.74
C THR A 70 5.25 -2.40 5.82
N LEU A 71 4.04 -2.87 6.11
CA LEU A 71 2.83 -2.44 5.41
C LEU A 71 2.50 -0.97 5.67
N LEU A 72 2.62 -0.51 6.91
CA LEU A 72 2.45 0.90 7.27
C LEU A 72 3.49 1.78 6.57
N LEU A 73 4.73 1.31 6.44
CA LEU A 73 5.78 2.02 5.71
C LEU A 73 5.43 2.17 4.23
N TYR A 74 4.98 1.09 3.57
CA TYR A 74 4.53 1.13 2.18
C TYR A 74 3.34 2.08 1.97
N ALA A 75 2.33 2.01 2.86
CA ALA A 75 1.18 2.90 2.83
C ALA A 75 1.58 4.37 3.10
N GLY A 76 2.48 4.60 4.05
CA GLY A 76 3.00 5.93 4.39
C GLY A 76 3.74 6.59 3.24
N ILE A 77 4.61 5.85 2.53
CA ILE A 77 5.29 6.33 1.34
C ILE A 77 4.29 6.63 0.22
N SER A 78 3.33 5.72 -0.01
CA SER A 78 2.29 5.92 -1.02
C SER A 78 1.44 7.17 -0.71
N TYR A 79 1.13 7.40 0.57
CA TYR A 79 0.41 8.59 1.04
C TYR A 79 1.22 9.86 0.88
N TYR A 80 2.51 9.82 1.20
CA TYR A 80 3.41 10.93 0.99
C TYR A 80 3.45 11.38 -0.47
N ILE A 81 3.57 10.42 -1.41
CA ILE A 81 3.56 10.69 -2.86
C ILE A 81 2.20 11.22 -3.32
N TYR A 82 1.11 10.76 -2.72
CA TYR A 82 -0.23 11.25 -3.03
C TYR A 82 -0.46 12.70 -2.59
N VAL A 83 -0.08 13.04 -1.35
CA VAL A 83 -0.28 14.38 -0.78
C VAL A 83 0.61 15.42 -1.44
N SER A 84 1.78 15.01 -1.96
CA SER A 84 2.69 15.94 -2.63
C SER A 84 2.15 16.53 -3.93
N ASP A 85 1.09 15.92 -4.48
CA ASP A 85 0.44 16.31 -5.74
C ASP A 85 1.41 16.44 -6.93
N THR A 86 2.59 15.82 -6.81
CA THR A 86 3.66 15.88 -7.83
C THR A 86 3.33 15.02 -9.04
N TYR A 87 2.54 13.96 -8.83
CA TYR A 87 2.18 12.97 -9.84
C TYR A 87 0.65 12.95 -10.03
N SER A 88 0.19 13.09 -11.27
CA SER A 88 -1.26 13.20 -11.59
C SER A 88 -2.04 11.95 -11.18
N HIS A 89 -1.37 10.81 -11.11
CA HIS A 89 -1.95 9.51 -10.76
C HIS A 89 -1.62 9.03 -9.34
N GLY A 90 -1.22 9.91 -8.42
CA GLY A 90 -0.90 9.53 -7.02
C GLY A 90 -2.03 8.80 -6.29
N VAL A 91 -3.30 9.00 -6.69
CA VAL A 91 -4.45 8.23 -6.16
C VAL A 91 -4.33 6.73 -6.44
N LYS A 92 -3.76 6.33 -7.59
CA LYS A 92 -3.57 4.91 -7.95
C LYS A 92 -2.66 4.20 -6.93
N LEU A 93 -1.64 4.90 -6.44
CA LEU A 93 -0.73 4.41 -5.39
C LEU A 93 -1.45 4.12 -4.08
N ILE A 94 -2.31 5.04 -3.65
CA ILE A 94 -3.15 4.86 -2.46
C ILE A 94 -4.07 3.66 -2.60
N ILE A 95 -4.74 3.52 -3.75
CA ILE A 95 -5.63 2.39 -4.03
C ILE A 95 -4.84 1.07 -3.98
N SER A 96 -3.65 1.03 -4.59
CA SER A 96 -2.76 -0.14 -4.53
C SER A 96 -2.34 -0.49 -3.10
N ALA A 97 -1.96 0.49 -2.29
CA ALA A 97 -1.58 0.27 -0.90
C ALA A 97 -2.74 -0.30 -0.06
N PHE A 98 -3.94 0.27 -0.21
CA PHE A 98 -5.14 -0.25 0.46
C PHE A 98 -5.50 -1.66 0.00
N LEU A 99 -5.44 -1.95 -1.30
CA LEU A 99 -5.68 -3.30 -1.83
C LEU A 99 -4.66 -4.30 -1.27
N CYS A 100 -3.39 -3.92 -1.15
CA CYS A 100 -2.37 -4.77 -0.57
C CYS A 100 -2.66 -5.11 0.90
N GLN A 101 -3.01 -4.11 1.71
CA GLN A 101 -3.35 -4.33 3.12
C GLN A 101 -4.63 -5.15 3.29
N PHE A 102 -5.62 -4.91 2.43
CA PHE A 102 -6.85 -5.70 2.38
C PHE A 102 -6.57 -7.17 2.05
N VAL A 103 -5.77 -7.44 1.01
CA VAL A 103 -5.37 -8.79 0.58
C VAL A 103 -4.65 -9.52 1.69
N VAL A 104 -3.64 -8.89 2.32
CA VAL A 104 -2.91 -9.50 3.44
C VAL A 104 -3.88 -9.86 4.56
N GLY A 105 -4.76 -8.94 4.92
CA GLY A 105 -5.67 -9.17 6.03
C GLY A 105 -6.68 -10.28 5.77
N PHE A 106 -7.30 -10.28 4.57
CA PHE A 106 -8.22 -11.35 4.17
C PHE A 106 -7.54 -12.70 4.02
N THR A 107 -6.26 -12.73 3.63
CA THR A 107 -5.49 -13.99 3.54
C THR A 107 -5.35 -14.64 4.89
N VAL A 108 -4.99 -13.85 5.92
CA VAL A 108 -4.89 -14.34 7.30
C VAL A 108 -6.23 -14.86 7.81
N ILE A 109 -7.32 -14.11 7.60
CA ILE A 109 -8.67 -14.54 8.02
C ILE A 109 -9.07 -15.84 7.29
N ASN A 110 -8.80 -15.92 5.99
CA ASN A 110 -9.17 -17.09 5.19
C ASN A 110 -8.37 -18.34 5.59
N GLU A 111 -7.06 -18.21 5.82
CA GLU A 111 -6.22 -19.35 6.24
C GLU A 111 -6.52 -19.83 7.65
N LEU A 112 -6.85 -18.92 8.58
CA LEU A 112 -7.05 -19.28 9.98
C LEU A 112 -8.49 -19.71 10.31
N PHE A 113 -9.50 -19.25 9.56
CA PHE A 113 -10.92 -19.46 9.93
C PHE A 113 -11.82 -20.00 8.82
N LEU A 114 -11.78 -19.40 7.62
CA LEU A 114 -12.80 -19.69 6.60
C LEU A 114 -12.46 -20.88 5.70
N LEU A 115 -11.16 -21.11 5.43
CA LEU A 115 -10.63 -22.13 4.52
C LEU A 115 -11.42 -22.25 3.20
N ASN A 116 -11.90 -21.12 2.66
CA ASN A 116 -12.88 -21.11 1.59
C ASN A 116 -12.25 -20.74 0.25
N ASN A 117 -12.43 -21.62 -0.76
CA ASN A 117 -11.93 -21.42 -2.12
C ASN A 117 -12.47 -20.14 -2.79
N PHE A 118 -13.70 -19.73 -2.48
CA PHE A 118 -14.28 -18.51 -3.03
C PHE A 118 -13.56 -17.25 -2.50
N CYS A 119 -13.22 -17.24 -1.20
CA CYS A 119 -12.43 -16.17 -0.60
C CYS A 119 -11.03 -16.13 -1.20
N THR A 120 -10.39 -17.28 -1.43
CA THR A 120 -9.10 -17.37 -2.11
C THR A 120 -9.14 -16.75 -3.51
N PHE A 121 -10.16 -17.05 -4.30
CA PHE A 121 -10.33 -16.46 -5.63
C PHE A 121 -10.44 -14.92 -5.57
N PHE A 122 -11.20 -14.40 -4.61
CA PHE A 122 -11.37 -12.96 -4.41
C PHE A 122 -10.06 -12.28 -4.00
N ILE A 123 -9.32 -12.89 -3.06
CA ILE A 123 -8.02 -12.42 -2.58
C ILE A 123 -7.02 -12.34 -3.74
N VAL A 124 -6.91 -13.41 -4.53
CA VAL A 124 -5.99 -13.46 -5.68
C VAL A 124 -6.35 -12.40 -6.73
N SER A 125 -7.65 -12.24 -7.02
CA SER A 125 -8.12 -11.22 -7.97
C SER A 125 -7.79 -9.80 -7.50
N ALA A 126 -8.03 -9.49 -6.22
CA ALA A 126 -7.68 -8.21 -5.63
C ALA A 126 -6.16 -7.96 -5.63
N HIS A 127 -5.37 -9.02 -5.42
CA HIS A 127 -3.90 -8.94 -5.45
C HIS A 127 -3.39 -8.61 -6.85
N ILE A 128 -3.87 -9.31 -7.89
CA ILE A 128 -3.52 -9.03 -9.29
C ILE A 128 -3.90 -7.59 -9.66
N LEU A 129 -5.10 -7.15 -9.25
CA LEU A 129 -5.55 -5.79 -9.51
C LEU A 129 -4.66 -4.75 -8.82
N GLY A 130 -4.28 -4.97 -7.56
CA GLY A 130 -3.37 -4.10 -6.82
C GLY A 130 -2.02 -3.95 -7.52
N ILE A 131 -1.41 -5.07 -7.92
CA ILE A 131 -0.13 -5.08 -8.65
C ILE A 131 -0.26 -4.38 -10.00
N TYR A 132 -1.34 -4.62 -10.74
CA TYR A 132 -1.58 -3.97 -12.02
C TYR A 132 -1.66 -2.44 -11.87
N ILE A 133 -2.41 -1.95 -10.89
CA ILE A 133 -2.54 -0.51 -10.60
C ILE A 133 -1.18 0.07 -10.20
N PHE A 134 -0.41 -0.63 -9.37
CA PHE A 134 0.92 -0.22 -8.96
C PHE A 134 1.89 -0.11 -10.14
N MET A 135 1.99 -1.15 -10.96
CA MET A 135 2.84 -1.16 -12.14
C MET A 135 2.44 -0.10 -13.15
N LYS A 136 1.14 0.09 -13.36
CA LYS A 136 0.62 1.14 -14.24
C LYS A 136 1.04 2.52 -13.76
N PHE A 137 1.02 2.78 -12.44
CA PHE A 137 1.56 4.02 -11.88
C PHE A 137 3.06 4.16 -12.18
N LEU A 138 3.87 3.12 -11.95
CA LEU A 138 5.32 3.18 -12.17
C LEU A 138 5.69 3.46 -13.64
N VAL A 139 4.92 2.91 -14.60
CA VAL A 139 5.18 3.10 -16.03
C VAL A 139 4.70 4.48 -16.51
N GLU A 140 3.52 4.93 -16.07
CA GLU A 140 2.92 6.18 -16.55
C GLU A 140 3.50 7.44 -15.91
N GLN A 141 4.21 7.32 -14.78
CA GLN A 141 4.65 8.46 -13.96
C GLN A 141 6.17 8.47 -13.76
N ASP A 142 6.94 8.04 -14.77
CA ASP A 142 8.40 7.99 -14.67
C ASP A 142 8.97 9.37 -14.23
N PRO A 143 9.68 9.42 -13.08
CA PRO A 143 10.17 10.67 -12.51
C PRO A 143 11.14 11.42 -13.43
N THR A 144 11.86 10.71 -14.30
CA THR A 144 12.81 11.33 -15.25
C THR A 144 12.09 12.14 -16.33
N THR A 145 10.96 11.63 -16.81
CA THR A 145 10.16 12.27 -17.88
C THR A 145 9.44 13.52 -17.35
N ILE A 146 8.98 13.48 -16.10
CA ILE A 146 8.30 14.62 -15.46
C ILE A 146 9.31 15.75 -15.20
N GLN A 147 10.53 15.43 -14.77
CA GLN A 147 11.56 16.44 -14.53
C GLN A 147 12.01 17.16 -15.81
N ASP A 148 12.15 16.44 -16.93
CA ASP A 148 12.46 17.04 -18.22
C ASP A 148 11.34 17.98 -18.71
N SER A 149 10.08 17.62 -18.48
CA SER A 149 8.94 18.49 -18.83
C SER A 149 8.93 19.81 -18.04
N ILE A 150 9.24 19.76 -16.73
CA ILE A 150 9.31 20.95 -15.86
C ILE A 150 10.47 21.84 -16.29
N LYS A 151 11.63 21.27 -16.61
CA LYS A 151 12.81 22.03 -17.05
C LYS A 151 12.59 22.72 -18.40
N LYS A 152 11.80 22.11 -19.30
CA LYS A 152 11.47 22.64 -20.63
C LYS A 152 10.42 23.74 -20.62
N HIS A 153 9.73 23.98 -19.50
CA HIS A 153 8.79 25.11 -19.33
C HIS A 153 9.38 26.28 -18.55
N LEU A 154 10.59 26.14 -18.00
CA LEU A 154 11.32 27.19 -17.28
C LEU A 154 12.45 27.82 -18.11
N LEU A 155 12.67 27.33 -19.33
CA LEU A 155 13.59 27.84 -20.35
C LEU A 155 12.77 28.37 -21.54
#